data_AF-A0AA47NAD7-F1
#
_entry.id   AF-A0AA47NAD7-F1
#
_cell.length_a   1.000
_cell.length_b   1.000
_cell.length_c   1.000
_cell.angle_alpha   90.00
_cell.angle_beta   90.00
_cell.angle_gamma   90.00
#
_symmetry.space_group_name_H-M   'P 1'
#
loop_
_entity.id
_entity.type
_entity.pdbx_description
1 polymer ?
#
loop_
_entity_poly.entity_id
_entity_poly.type
_entity_poly.pdbx_seq_one_letter_code
_entity_poly.pdbx_strand_id
1 'polypeptide(L)'
;MSNIKTTFPTKHEALVKTKVRHASVLPGKGLMGSLVLAVGLWLRFDPETVSLLNGDGAPDTFFIGVYILIVAGSLVMLVGFFGCCGAVRESQCLLGSFFACLLIIFGAEVAAGVFGFLNKDKIIEDVQNFYSNAYNDNNNGTLINSYHKVLNCCGTKTLPCTDLPESKDCEEGIAEFFNSKLYIIGYVGVGIAGVMVSIGP
;
A
#
# COMPACT_ATOMS: atom_id res chain seq x y z
N MET A 1 -42.13 -1.97 -35.24
CA MET A 1 -41.43 -1.56 -36.46
C MET A 1 -40.49 -0.42 -36.09
N SER A 2 -39.20 -0.66 -36.27
CA SER A 2 -38.06 0.21 -36.01
C SER A 2 -38.17 1.60 -36.67
N ASN A 3 -37.58 2.62 -36.06
CA ASN A 3 -36.50 3.37 -36.70
C ASN A 3 -35.70 4.18 -35.67
N ILE A 4 -34.43 3.80 -35.60
CA ILE A 4 -33.37 4.27 -34.72
C ILE A 4 -32.90 5.62 -35.23
N LYS A 5 -33.05 6.67 -34.42
CA LYS A 5 -32.38 7.96 -34.64
C LYS A 5 -30.95 7.85 -34.10
N THR A 6 -30.08 7.19 -34.85
CA THR A 6 -28.63 7.22 -34.66
C THR A 6 -28.12 8.58 -35.12
N THR A 7 -28.03 9.52 -34.18
CA THR A 7 -27.29 10.76 -34.35
C THR A 7 -25.84 10.43 -34.71
N PHE A 8 -25.45 10.81 -35.91
CA PHE A 8 -24.09 10.79 -36.43
C PHE A 8 -23.12 11.46 -35.42
N PRO A 9 -22.02 10.80 -34.99
CA PRO A 9 -21.02 11.49 -34.19
C PRO A 9 -20.31 12.52 -35.07
N THR A 10 -20.23 13.77 -34.60
CA THR A 10 -19.52 14.83 -35.30
C THR A 10 -18.03 14.48 -35.43
N LYS A 11 -17.38 14.82 -36.54
CA LYS A 11 -15.92 14.62 -36.75
C LYS A 11 -15.07 15.15 -35.57
N HIS A 12 -15.60 16.10 -34.82
CA HIS A 12 -14.98 16.69 -33.63
C HIS A 12 -14.89 15.71 -32.45
N GLU A 13 -15.95 14.93 -32.15
CA GLU A 13 -15.90 13.86 -31.14
C GLU A 13 -14.92 12.74 -31.52
N ALA A 14 -14.88 12.35 -32.80
CA ALA A 14 -13.95 11.32 -33.28
C ALA A 14 -12.48 11.78 -33.20
N LEU A 15 -12.21 13.06 -33.46
CA LEU A 15 -10.87 13.67 -33.31
C LEU A 15 -10.46 13.82 -31.84
N VAL A 16 -11.40 14.17 -30.94
CA VAL A 16 -11.16 14.20 -29.49
C VAL A 16 -10.86 12.78 -28.99
N LYS A 17 -11.67 11.77 -29.36
CA LYS A 17 -11.44 10.36 -28.96
C LYS A 17 -10.12 9.78 -29.46
N THR A 18 -9.67 10.20 -30.64
CA THR A 18 -8.41 9.74 -31.24
C THR A 18 -7.21 10.46 -30.63
N LYS A 19 -7.35 11.75 -30.30
CA LYS A 19 -6.32 12.54 -29.61
C LYS A 19 -6.18 12.13 -28.13
N VAL A 20 -7.28 11.74 -27.47
CA VAL A 20 -7.27 11.13 -26.13
C VAL A 20 -6.60 9.75 -26.18
N ARG A 21 -6.93 8.89 -27.15
CA ARG A 21 -6.26 7.58 -27.33
C ARG A 21 -4.76 7.70 -27.62
N HIS A 22 -4.33 8.69 -28.40
CA HIS A 22 -2.91 8.94 -28.65
C HIS A 22 -2.20 9.61 -27.45
N ALA A 23 -2.89 10.48 -26.70
CA ALA A 23 -2.34 11.11 -25.50
C ALA A 23 -2.21 10.13 -24.31
N SER A 24 -3.08 9.13 -24.22
CA SER A 24 -2.95 8.02 -23.24
C SER A 24 -1.85 7.02 -23.59
N VAL A 25 -1.34 7.04 -24.84
CA VAL A 25 -0.20 6.24 -25.32
C VAL A 25 1.04 7.13 -25.50
N LEU A 26 1.08 8.32 -24.88
CA LEU A 26 2.35 9.03 -24.72
C LEU A 26 3.12 8.36 -23.54
N PRO A 27 4.41 8.01 -23.71
CA PRO A 27 5.23 7.31 -22.71
C PRO A 27 5.66 8.22 -21.54
N GLY A 28 4.78 9.12 -21.08
CA GLY A 28 5.14 10.18 -20.13
C GLY A 28 4.38 10.19 -18.81
N LYS A 29 3.18 9.58 -18.69
CA LYS A 29 2.36 9.70 -17.46
C LYS A 29 1.63 8.44 -16.97
N GLY A 30 1.75 7.31 -17.66
CA GLY A 30 1.18 6.01 -17.24
C GLY A 30 2.19 4.97 -16.75
N LEU A 31 3.49 5.26 -16.82
CA LEU A 31 4.57 4.29 -16.57
C LEU A 31 4.81 4.01 -15.08
N MET A 32 4.47 4.93 -14.17
CA MET A 32 4.73 4.72 -12.74
C MET A 32 3.87 3.61 -12.13
N GLY A 33 2.60 3.51 -12.50
CA GLY A 33 1.71 2.46 -12.00
C GLY A 33 2.11 1.07 -12.48
N SER A 34 2.50 0.95 -13.75
CA SER A 34 2.93 -0.33 -14.32
C SER A 34 4.27 -0.84 -13.75
N LEU A 35 5.17 0.08 -13.37
CA LEU A 35 6.45 -0.26 -12.74
C LEU A 35 6.26 -0.79 -11.31
N VAL A 36 5.40 -0.14 -10.51
CA VAL A 36 5.10 -0.57 -9.13
C VAL A 36 4.45 -1.96 -9.11
N LEU A 37 3.57 -2.25 -10.08
CA LEU A 37 2.96 -3.56 -10.23
C LEU A 37 3.94 -4.63 -10.70
N ALA A 38 4.85 -4.30 -11.62
CA ALA A 38 5.90 -5.21 -12.03
C ALA A 38 6.83 -5.57 -10.85
N VAL A 39 7.19 -4.59 -10.01
CA VAL A 39 8.02 -4.81 -8.80
C VAL A 39 7.26 -5.61 -7.74
N GLY A 40 5.98 -5.31 -7.50
CA GLY A 40 5.15 -6.07 -6.55
C GLY A 40 4.90 -7.52 -6.97
N LEU A 41 4.73 -7.76 -8.27
CA LEU A 41 4.59 -9.11 -8.83
C LEU A 41 5.93 -9.86 -8.81
N TRP A 42 7.05 -9.18 -9.09
CA TRP A 42 8.40 -9.75 -8.99
C TRP A 42 8.69 -10.22 -7.55
N LEU A 43 8.41 -9.40 -6.54
CA LEU A 43 8.60 -9.75 -5.11
C LEU A 43 7.72 -10.91 -4.63
N ARG A 44 6.58 -11.20 -5.28
CA ARG A 44 5.66 -12.27 -4.87
C ARG A 44 5.93 -13.60 -5.56
N PHE A 45 6.36 -13.54 -6.81
CA PHE A 45 6.60 -14.72 -7.65
C PHE A 45 8.05 -15.20 -7.63
N ASP A 46 8.97 -14.45 -7.02
CA ASP A 46 10.34 -14.90 -6.87
C ASP A 46 10.39 -16.11 -5.90
N PRO A 47 10.80 -17.29 -6.38
CA PRO A 47 10.77 -18.53 -5.62
C PRO A 47 11.65 -18.49 -4.37
N GLU A 48 12.69 -17.63 -4.34
CA GLU A 48 13.56 -17.42 -3.19
C GLU A 48 12.81 -16.72 -2.05
N THR A 49 11.97 -15.71 -2.36
CA THR A 49 11.16 -15.04 -1.33
C THR A 49 10.10 -15.94 -0.73
N VAL A 50 9.39 -16.76 -1.53
CA VAL A 50 8.35 -17.65 -0.98
C VAL A 50 8.92 -18.87 -0.24
N SER A 51 10.12 -19.30 -0.57
CA SER A 51 10.81 -20.36 0.18
C SER A 51 11.46 -19.84 1.48
N LEU A 52 11.86 -18.57 1.55
CA LEU A 52 12.21 -17.90 2.81
C LEU A 52 10.99 -17.59 3.70
N LEU A 53 9.82 -17.40 3.11
CA LEU A 53 8.56 -17.18 3.86
C LEU A 53 7.90 -18.49 4.34
N ASN A 54 8.18 -19.63 3.69
CA ASN A 54 7.58 -20.93 3.99
C ASN A 54 8.57 -21.96 4.58
N GLY A 55 9.87 -21.68 4.54
CA GLY A 55 10.93 -22.59 4.96
C GLY A 55 11.27 -22.43 6.44
N ASP A 56 10.95 -23.47 7.20
CA ASP A 56 11.42 -23.78 8.56
C ASP A 56 11.16 -22.74 9.67
N GLY A 57 9.97 -22.81 10.28
CA GLY A 57 9.74 -22.30 11.64
C GLY A 57 9.22 -20.86 11.75
N ALA A 58 8.90 -20.20 10.64
CA ALA A 58 8.42 -18.82 10.66
C ALA A 58 7.14 -18.67 11.51
N PRO A 59 7.09 -17.67 12.39
CA PRO A 59 6.00 -17.59 13.34
C PRO A 59 4.78 -16.85 12.76
N ASP A 60 3.58 -17.24 13.17
CA ASP A 60 2.29 -16.83 12.57
C ASP A 60 2.12 -15.31 12.38
N THR A 61 2.76 -14.50 13.24
CA THR A 61 2.68 -13.03 13.19
C THR A 61 3.36 -12.46 11.95
N PHE A 62 4.45 -13.08 11.47
CA PHE A 62 5.15 -12.63 10.27
C PHE A 62 4.29 -12.79 9.01
N PHE A 63 3.54 -13.89 8.93
CA PHE A 63 2.57 -14.13 7.87
C PHE A 63 1.53 -13.01 7.79
N ILE A 64 1.03 -12.52 8.93
CA ILE A 64 0.02 -11.45 8.96
C ILE A 64 0.53 -10.18 8.24
N GLY A 65 1.77 -9.76 8.51
CA GLY A 65 2.37 -8.59 7.86
C GLY A 65 2.51 -8.76 6.34
N VAL A 66 2.91 -9.95 5.89
CA VAL A 66 3.04 -10.28 4.46
C VAL A 66 1.67 -10.31 3.76
N TYR A 67 0.65 -10.90 4.41
CA TYR A 67 -0.71 -10.91 3.89
C TYR A 67 -1.29 -9.50 3.73
N ILE A 68 -1.04 -8.61 4.70
CA ILE A 68 -1.44 -7.20 4.62
C ILE A 68 -0.80 -6.53 3.39
N LEU A 69 0.50 -6.76 3.16
CA LEU A 69 1.22 -6.24 1.99
C LEU A 69 0.63 -6.75 0.66
N ILE A 70 0.31 -8.04 0.56
CA ILE A 70 -0.28 -8.64 -0.64
C ILE A 70 -1.66 -8.04 -0.93
N VAL A 71 -2.53 -7.97 0.09
CA VAL A 71 -3.90 -7.44 -0.06
C VAL A 71 -3.84 -5.97 -0.47
N ALA A 72 -3.05 -5.15 0.22
CA ALA A 72 -2.87 -3.74 -0.09
C ALA A 72 -2.33 -3.52 -1.52
N GLY A 73 -1.31 -4.29 -1.92
CA GLY A 73 -0.75 -4.22 -3.27
C GLY A 73 -1.76 -4.57 -4.37
N SER A 74 -2.56 -5.62 -4.16
CA SER A 74 -3.59 -6.05 -5.10
C SER A 74 -4.71 -5.00 -5.25
N LEU A 75 -5.07 -4.32 -4.16
CA LEU A 75 -6.09 -3.28 -4.17
C LEU A 75 -5.62 -2.05 -4.97
N VAL A 76 -4.38 -1.62 -4.76
CA VAL A 76 -3.76 -0.52 -5.54
C VAL A 76 -3.69 -0.87 -7.03
N MET A 77 -3.38 -2.13 -7.37
CA MET A 77 -3.40 -2.63 -8.75
C MET A 77 -4.77 -2.49 -9.41
N LEU A 78 -5.82 -2.94 -8.73
CA LEU A 78 -7.19 -2.91 -9.24
C LEU A 78 -7.68 -1.48 -9.44
N VAL A 79 -7.43 -0.60 -8.46
CA VAL A 79 -7.79 0.83 -8.55
C VAL A 79 -7.06 1.51 -9.71
N GLY A 80 -5.76 1.22 -9.89
CA GLY A 80 -4.98 1.74 -11.01
C GLY A 80 -5.49 1.25 -12.38
N PHE A 81 -5.87 -0.02 -12.48
CA PHE A 81 -6.44 -0.59 -13.71
C PHE A 81 -7.78 0.05 -14.07
N PHE A 82 -8.70 0.20 -13.10
CA PHE A 82 -9.99 0.85 -13.33
C PHE A 82 -9.86 2.34 -13.65
N GLY A 83 -8.92 3.05 -13.04
CA GLY A 83 -8.62 4.44 -13.39
C GLY A 83 -8.14 4.60 -14.83
N CYS A 84 -7.19 3.78 -15.27
CA CYS A 84 -6.66 3.84 -16.64
C CYS A 84 -7.70 3.39 -17.68
N CYS A 85 -8.37 2.25 -17.47
CA CYS A 85 -9.40 1.77 -18.39
C CYS A 85 -10.64 2.68 -18.42
N GLY A 86 -10.99 3.31 -17.29
CA GLY A 86 -12.08 4.26 -17.17
C GLY A 86 -11.86 5.49 -18.06
N ALA A 87 -10.65 6.04 -18.05
CA ALA A 87 -10.26 7.18 -18.89
C ALA A 87 -10.29 6.84 -20.40
N VAL A 88 -9.86 5.63 -20.79
CA VAL A 88 -9.79 5.22 -22.21
C VAL A 88 -11.16 4.87 -22.79
N ARG A 89 -12.05 4.26 -22.00
CA ARG A 89 -13.26 3.62 -22.50
C ARG A 89 -14.50 4.51 -22.47
N GLU A 90 -14.42 5.71 -21.88
CA GLU A 90 -15.54 6.68 -21.69
C GLU A 90 -16.84 6.01 -21.19
N SER A 91 -16.71 4.87 -20.50
CA SER A 91 -17.85 4.07 -20.08
C SER A 91 -18.27 4.50 -18.69
N GLN A 92 -19.50 5.00 -18.58
CA GLN A 92 -20.08 5.48 -17.33
C GLN A 92 -20.07 4.41 -16.22
N CYS A 93 -20.29 3.14 -16.54
CA CYS A 93 -20.20 2.05 -15.55
C CYS A 93 -18.79 1.87 -14.98
N LEU A 94 -17.74 1.96 -15.80
CA LEU A 94 -16.37 1.76 -15.34
C LEU A 94 -15.89 2.91 -14.45
N LEU A 95 -16.30 4.15 -14.79
CA LEU A 95 -16.03 5.33 -13.98
C LEU A 95 -16.80 5.29 -12.65
N GLY A 96 -18.05 4.81 -12.68
CA GLY A 96 -18.85 4.57 -11.47
C GLY A 96 -18.23 3.54 -10.53
N SER A 97 -17.74 2.41 -11.06
CA SER A 97 -17.00 1.41 -10.25
C SER A 97 -15.74 2.00 -9.61
N PHE A 98 -14.97 2.79 -10.36
CA PHE A 98 -13.79 3.47 -9.82
C PHE A 98 -14.13 4.39 -8.65
N PHE A 99 -15.17 5.23 -8.80
CA PHE A 99 -15.62 6.11 -7.73
C PHE A 99 -16.14 5.33 -6.52
N ALA A 100 -16.90 4.26 -6.73
CA ALA A 100 -17.37 3.40 -5.65
C ALA A 100 -16.21 2.75 -4.88
N CYS A 101 -15.17 2.26 -5.58
CA CYS A 101 -13.96 1.74 -4.96
C CYS A 101 -13.24 2.80 -4.12
N LEU A 102 -13.08 4.03 -4.64
CA LEU A 102 -12.45 5.12 -3.89
C LEU A 102 -13.24 5.47 -2.62
N LEU A 103 -14.57 5.51 -2.68
CA LEU A 103 -15.41 5.76 -1.50
C LEU A 103 -15.25 4.67 -0.43
N ILE A 104 -15.17 3.40 -0.84
CA ILE A 104 -14.94 2.28 0.08
C ILE A 104 -13.57 2.40 0.73
N ILE A 105 -12.53 2.75 -0.04
CA ILE A 105 -11.16 2.92 0.48
C ILE A 105 -11.08 4.08 1.45
N PHE A 106 -11.69 5.22 1.11
CA PHE A 106 -11.74 6.38 2.00
C PHE A 106 -12.45 6.05 3.32
N GLY A 107 -13.58 5.33 3.26
CA GLY A 107 -14.27 4.87 4.45
C GLY A 107 -13.42 3.91 5.30
N ALA A 108 -12.69 2.99 4.64
CA ALA A 108 -11.78 2.08 5.32
C ALA A 108 -10.58 2.79 5.97
N GLU A 109 -10.02 3.81 5.31
CA GLU A 109 -8.92 4.62 5.85
C GLU A 109 -9.36 5.41 7.08
N VAL A 110 -10.54 6.04 7.04
CA VAL A 110 -11.12 6.73 8.21
C VAL A 110 -11.39 5.74 9.33
N ALA A 111 -11.99 4.58 9.03
CA ALA A 111 -12.26 3.55 10.03
C ALA A 111 -10.97 3.00 10.66
N ALA A 112 -9.94 2.71 9.86
CA ALA A 112 -8.64 2.24 10.33
C ALA A 112 -7.91 3.32 11.16
N GLY A 113 -7.98 4.59 10.75
CA GLY A 113 -7.41 5.71 11.49
C GLY A 113 -8.07 5.89 12.86
N VAL A 114 -9.40 5.84 12.93
CA VAL A 114 -10.14 5.90 14.20
C VAL A 114 -9.84 4.68 15.06
N PHE A 115 -9.86 3.48 14.49
CA PHE A 115 -9.57 2.25 15.22
C PHE A 115 -8.14 2.24 15.80
N GLY A 116 -7.16 2.63 15.00
CA GLY A 116 -5.76 2.74 15.40
C GLY A 116 -5.53 3.82 16.46
N PHE A 117 -6.27 4.94 16.40
CA PHE A 117 -6.20 5.97 17.44
C PHE A 117 -6.79 5.49 18.77
N LEU A 118 -7.94 4.81 18.74
CA LEU A 118 -8.61 4.31 19.95
C LEU A 118 -7.88 3.11 20.59
N ASN A 119 -7.23 2.27 19.79
CA ASN A 119 -6.53 1.06 20.25
C ASN A 119 -5.01 1.17 20.07
N LYS A 120 -4.45 2.38 20.17
CA LYS A 120 -3.02 2.64 19.92
C LYS A 120 -2.10 1.68 20.69
N ASP A 121 -2.43 1.39 21.95
CA ASP A 121 -1.59 0.59 22.83
C ASP A 121 -1.54 -0.88 22.35
N LYS A 122 -2.67 -1.40 21.86
CA LYS A 122 -2.73 -2.73 21.25
C LYS A 122 -1.95 -2.80 19.94
N ILE A 123 -2.05 -1.78 19.10
CA ILE A 123 -1.29 -1.72 17.84
C ILE A 123 0.22 -1.68 18.12
N ILE A 124 0.65 -0.95 19.14
CA ILE A 124 2.05 -0.92 19.58
C ILE A 124 2.49 -2.33 20.02
N GLU A 125 1.69 -3.01 20.85
CA GLU A 125 1.97 -4.37 21.33
C GLU A 125 2.06 -5.38 20.17
N ASP A 126 1.12 -5.34 19.23
CA ASP A 126 1.11 -6.22 18.05
C ASP A 126 2.37 -6.03 17.19
N VAL A 127 2.81 -4.78 17.00
CA VAL A 127 4.04 -4.47 16.24
C VAL A 127 5.29 -4.89 17.00
N GLN A 128 5.33 -4.72 18.32
CA GLN A 128 6.42 -5.21 19.17
C GLN A 128 6.54 -6.74 19.11
N ASN A 129 5.40 -7.43 19.21
CA ASN A 129 5.33 -8.88 19.09
C ASN A 129 5.82 -9.34 17.71
N PHE A 130 5.36 -8.71 16.63
CA PHE A 130 5.83 -8.99 15.28
C PHE A 130 7.34 -8.85 15.14
N TYR A 131 7.90 -7.75 15.65
CA TYR A 131 9.34 -7.49 15.59
C TYR A 131 10.14 -8.51 16.39
N SER A 132 9.73 -8.80 17.63
CA SER A 132 10.41 -9.78 18.48
C SER A 132 10.42 -11.17 17.84
N ASN A 133 9.29 -11.56 17.25
CA ASN A 133 9.17 -12.84 16.57
C ASN A 133 10.09 -12.94 15.35
N ALA A 134 10.11 -11.88 14.52
CA ALA A 134 11.00 -11.81 13.37
C ALA A 134 12.49 -11.77 13.76
N TYR A 135 12.82 -11.14 14.89
CA TYR A 135 14.18 -11.08 15.41
C TYR A 135 14.68 -12.43 15.93
N ASN A 136 13.82 -13.20 16.61
CA ASN A 136 14.16 -14.54 17.11
C ASN A 136 14.36 -15.54 15.96
N ASP A 137 13.62 -15.38 14.87
CA ASP A 137 13.71 -16.26 13.70
C ASP A 137 14.94 -15.95 12.85
N ASN A 138 15.18 -14.66 12.54
CA ASN A 138 16.33 -14.25 11.72
C ASN A 138 16.88 -12.87 12.13
N ASN A 139 17.76 -12.86 13.13
CA ASN A 139 18.38 -11.64 13.68
C ASN A 139 19.25 -10.84 12.69
N ASN A 140 19.62 -11.43 11.54
CA ASN A 140 20.45 -10.82 10.50
C ASN A 140 19.67 -10.48 9.22
N GLY A 141 18.34 -10.58 9.24
CA GLY A 141 17.50 -10.29 8.08
C GLY A 141 17.55 -8.82 7.65
N THR A 142 17.51 -8.57 6.34
CA THR A 142 17.41 -7.23 5.73
C THR A 142 16.23 -6.41 6.30
N LEU A 143 15.16 -7.10 6.70
CA LEU A 143 13.99 -6.51 7.34
C LEU A 143 14.34 -5.92 8.72
N ILE A 144 15.01 -6.69 9.58
CA ILE A 144 15.41 -6.27 10.94
C ILE A 144 16.37 -5.08 10.88
N ASN A 145 17.35 -5.12 9.98
CA ASN A 145 18.27 -3.99 9.79
C ASN A 145 17.54 -2.71 9.34
N SER A 146 16.45 -2.85 8.59
CA SER A 146 15.60 -1.71 8.22
C SER A 146 14.90 -1.12 9.45
N TYR A 147 14.35 -1.96 10.34
CA TYR A 147 13.79 -1.50 11.63
C TYR A 147 14.84 -0.78 12.47
N HIS A 148 16.05 -1.34 12.60
CA HIS A 148 17.15 -0.72 13.36
C HIS A 148 17.48 0.67 12.84
N LYS A 149 17.56 0.84 11.52
CA LYS A 149 17.87 2.13 10.89
C LYS A 149 16.72 3.15 11.01
N VAL A 150 15.47 2.70 10.83
CA VAL A 150 14.28 3.58 10.86
C VAL A 150 13.98 4.06 12.28
N LEU A 151 14.09 3.17 13.27
CA LEU A 151 13.76 3.44 14.68
C LEU A 151 14.97 3.85 15.52
N ASN A 152 16.18 3.73 14.96
CA ASN A 152 17.45 4.00 15.63
C ASN A 152 17.60 3.15 16.92
N CYS A 153 17.32 1.85 16.80
CA CYS A 153 17.27 0.90 17.91
C CYS A 153 18.02 -0.39 17.53
N CYS A 154 18.30 -1.26 18.50
CA CYS A 154 18.88 -2.58 18.23
C CYS A 154 18.32 -3.65 19.17
N GLY A 155 18.17 -4.86 18.65
CA GLY A 155 17.85 -6.06 19.44
C GLY A 155 16.44 -6.06 20.03
N THR A 156 16.20 -7.01 20.92
CA THR A 156 15.02 -7.10 21.80
C THR A 156 15.48 -7.09 23.26
N LYS A 157 14.57 -6.90 24.22
CA LYS A 157 14.92 -6.95 25.65
C LYS A 157 15.60 -8.26 26.07
N THR A 158 15.25 -9.36 25.40
CA THR A 158 15.74 -10.71 25.73
C THR A 158 17.04 -11.04 24.98
N LEU A 159 17.26 -10.44 23.81
CA LEU A 159 18.38 -10.76 22.95
C LEU A 159 19.00 -9.44 22.40
N PRO A 160 19.92 -8.84 23.17
CA PRO A 160 20.55 -7.57 22.81
C PRO A 160 21.60 -7.75 21.71
N CYS A 161 21.87 -6.67 20.97
CA CYS A 161 22.91 -6.65 19.94
C CYS A 161 24.31 -6.64 20.58
N THR A 162 25.17 -7.56 20.16
CA THR A 162 26.54 -7.71 20.68
C THR A 162 27.46 -6.54 20.29
N ASP A 163 27.12 -5.78 19.24
CA ASP A 163 28.01 -4.81 18.61
C ASP A 163 27.80 -3.34 19.05
N LEU A 164 26.81 -3.05 19.92
CA LEU A 164 26.49 -1.66 20.28
C LEU A 164 26.09 -1.50 21.76
N PRO A 165 27.01 -1.04 22.63
CA PRO A 165 26.77 -0.99 24.08
C PRO A 165 25.84 0.13 24.57
N GLU A 166 25.31 0.97 23.67
CA GLU A 166 24.44 2.11 24.03
C GLU A 166 23.31 2.36 23.00
N SER A 167 22.65 1.31 22.53
CA SER A 167 21.45 1.45 21.70
C SER A 167 20.18 1.08 22.46
N LYS A 168 19.14 1.89 22.31
CA LYS A 168 17.80 1.62 22.87
C LYS A 168 17.20 0.33 22.30
N ASP A 169 16.41 -0.36 23.10
CA ASP A 169 15.65 -1.53 22.69
C ASP A 169 14.61 -1.16 21.63
N CYS A 170 14.44 -2.01 20.61
CA CYS A 170 13.48 -1.72 19.55
C CYS A 170 12.02 -1.76 20.01
N GLU A 171 11.68 -2.52 21.05
CA GLU A 171 10.33 -2.46 21.63
C GLU A 171 10.02 -1.05 22.13
N GLU A 172 10.97 -0.42 22.81
CA GLU A 172 10.82 0.94 23.34
C GLU A 172 10.87 1.98 22.21
N GLY A 173 11.75 1.79 21.22
CA GLY A 173 11.80 2.59 20.00
C GLY A 173 10.48 2.57 19.21
N ILE A 174 9.80 1.43 19.13
CA ILE A 174 8.47 1.30 18.50
C ILE A 174 7.44 2.13 19.28
N ALA A 175 7.38 1.98 20.60
CA ALA A 175 6.45 2.75 21.43
C ALA A 175 6.72 4.26 21.33
N GLU A 176 8.00 4.67 21.35
CA GLU A 176 8.41 6.05 21.20
C GLU A 176 8.01 6.62 19.83
N PHE A 177 8.16 5.83 18.75
CA PHE A 177 7.75 6.22 17.41
C PHE A 177 6.23 6.45 17.31
N PHE A 178 5.41 5.53 17.83
CA PHE A 178 3.95 5.68 17.83
C PHE A 178 3.44 6.75 18.79
N ASN A 179 4.21 7.18 19.80
CA ASN A 179 3.81 8.31 20.64
C ASN A 179 4.29 9.65 20.09
N SER A 180 5.53 9.70 19.59
CA SER A 180 6.19 10.95 19.20
C SER A 180 6.02 11.28 17.73
N LYS A 181 5.90 10.29 16.83
CA LYS A 181 5.86 10.49 15.36
C LYS A 181 4.50 10.19 14.74
N LEU A 182 3.49 9.85 15.54
CA LEU A 182 2.13 9.58 15.05
C LEU A 182 1.51 10.78 14.33
N TYR A 183 1.91 12.00 14.68
CA TYR A 183 1.53 13.20 13.93
C TYR A 183 2.02 13.18 12.47
N ILE A 184 3.21 12.60 12.19
CA ILE A 184 3.74 12.47 10.83
C ILE A 184 2.86 11.50 10.03
N ILE A 185 2.54 10.35 10.63
CA ILE A 185 1.64 9.36 10.04
C ILE A 185 0.26 9.98 9.78
N GLY A 186 -0.23 10.80 10.72
CA GLY A 186 -1.45 11.58 10.57
C GLY A 186 -1.41 12.54 9.39
N TYR A 187 -0.34 13.33 9.24
CA TYR A 187 -0.18 14.23 8.08
C TYR A 187 -0.14 13.48 6.76
N VAL A 188 0.54 12.33 6.71
CA VAL A 188 0.57 11.47 5.51
C VAL A 188 -0.83 10.97 5.17
N GLY A 189 -1.59 10.49 6.16
CA GLY A 189 -2.98 10.06 5.98
C GLY A 189 -3.90 11.18 5.49
N VAL A 190 -3.80 12.37 6.08
CA VAL A 190 -4.57 13.55 5.62
C VAL A 190 -4.21 13.93 4.19
N GLY A 191 -2.94 13.83 3.81
CA GLY A 191 -2.50 14.07 2.43
C GLY A 191 -3.09 13.05 1.44
N ILE A 192 -3.06 11.76 1.80
CA ILE A 192 -3.63 10.67 1.00
C ILE A 192 -5.15 10.88 0.83
N ALA A 193 -5.86 11.14 1.92
CA ALA A 193 -7.28 11.47 1.92
C ALA A 193 -7.60 12.68 1.02
N GLY A 194 -6.78 13.75 1.09
CA GLY A 194 -6.94 14.93 0.24
C GLY A 194 -6.78 14.62 -1.25
N VAL A 195 -5.84 13.75 -1.61
CA VAL A 195 -5.68 13.26 -2.99
C VAL A 195 -6.91 12.44 -3.42
N MET A 196 -7.43 11.55 -2.57
CA MET A 196 -8.64 10.78 -2.88
C MET A 196 -9.86 11.68 -3.13
N VAL A 197 -10.04 12.70 -2.30
CA VAL A 197 -11.14 13.68 -2.45
C VAL A 197 -10.97 14.49 -3.74
N SER A 198 -9.73 14.88 -4.09
CA SER A 198 -9.45 15.62 -5.32
C SER A 198 -9.66 14.80 -6.59
N ILE A 199 -9.65 13.46 -6.49
CA ILE A 199 -9.92 12.54 -7.59
C ILE A 199 -11.43 12.25 -7.74
N GLY A 200 -12.22 12.45 -6.68
CA GLY A 200 -13.68 12.39 -6.74
C GLY A 200 -14.28 13.52 -7.61
N PRO A 201 -15.44 13.27 -8.25
CA PRO A 201 -16.10 14.21 -9.17
C PRO A 201 -16.65 15.46 -8.49
#